data_AF-A0A924A6V2-F1
#
_entry.id   AF-A0A924A6V2-F1
#
_cell.length_a   1.000
_cell.length_b   1.000
_cell.length_c   1.000
_cell.angle_alpha   90.00
_cell.angle_beta   90.00
_cell.angle_gamma   90.00
#
_symmetry.space_group_name_H-M   'P 1'
#
loop_
_entity.id
_entity.type
_entity.pdbx_description
1 polymer ?
#
loop_
_entity_poly.entity_id
_entity_poly.type
_entity_poly.pdbx_seq_one_letter_code
_entity_poly.pdbx_strand_id
1 'polypeptide(L)' 'MTDNRESPIEITTDDFKIIGYQLVDTIANFLDTINDKPVTTGETPKQIQAVLGNASLP' A
#
# COMPACT_ATOMS: atom_id res chain seq x y z
N MET A 1 -4.83 -23.24 27.56
CA MET A 1 -4.51 -21.83 27.23
C MET A 1 -4.11 -21.83 25.77
N THR A 2 -4.91 -21.21 24.91
CA THR A 2 -4.59 -21.06 23.49
C THR A 2 -3.64 -19.88 23.35
N ASP A 3 -2.35 -20.14 23.17
CA ASP A 3 -1.39 -19.13 22.75
C ASP A 3 -1.79 -18.64 21.36
N ASN A 4 -2.44 -17.47 21.29
CA ASN A 4 -2.63 -16.78 20.03
C ASN A 4 -1.25 -16.29 19.58
N ARG A 5 -0.79 -16.78 18.42
CA ARG A 5 0.38 -16.23 17.75
C ARG A 5 -0.04 -14.89 17.14
N GLU A 6 -0.05 -13.84 17.94
CA GLU A 6 -0.23 -12.47 17.43
C GLU A 6 0.98 -12.13 16.55
N SER A 7 0.77 -12.15 15.24
CA SER A 7 1.74 -11.63 14.28
C SER A 7 1.62 -10.11 14.27
N PRO A 8 2.72 -9.34 14.19
CA PRO A 8 2.66 -7.89 14.00
C PRO A 8 1.86 -7.45 12.75
N ILE A 9 1.55 -8.38 11.85
CA ILE A 9 0.80 -8.17 10.60
C ILE A 9 -0.63 -8.77 10.70
N GLU A 10 -1.09 -9.13 11.89
CA GLU A 10 -2.47 -9.61 12.06
C GLU A 10 -3.47 -8.48 11.78
N ILE A 11 -4.43 -8.74 10.89
CA ILE A 11 -5.47 -7.81 10.47
C ILE A 11 -6.81 -8.43 10.80
N THR A 12 -7.68 -7.68 11.49
CA THR A 12 -9.02 -8.17 11.81
C THR A 12 -9.88 -8.30 10.55
N THR A 13 -10.95 -9.09 10.60
CA THR A 13 -11.86 -9.21 9.44
C THR A 13 -12.49 -7.87 9.04
N ASP A 14 -12.79 -7.01 10.00
CA ASP A 14 -13.40 -5.70 9.72
C ASP A 14 -12.38 -4.73 9.13
N ASP A 15 -11.16 -4.68 9.66
CA ASP A 15 -10.07 -3.89 9.09
C ASP A 15 -9.73 -4.35 7.66
N PHE A 16 -9.69 -5.67 7.44
CA PHE A 16 -9.44 -6.23 6.11
C PHE A 16 -10.50 -5.77 5.10
N LYS A 17 -11.78 -5.77 5.47
CA LYS A 17 -12.85 -5.28 4.60
C LYS A 17 -12.70 -3.79 4.31
N ILE A 18 -12.44 -2.98 5.35
CA ILE A 18 -12.27 -1.53 5.20
C ILE A 18 -11.10 -1.23 4.25
N ILE A 19 -9.93 -1.83 4.49
CA ILE A 19 -8.75 -1.67 3.64
C ILE A 19 -9.04 -2.16 2.21
N GLY A 20 -9.76 -3.28 2.07
CA GLY A 20 -10.16 -3.82 0.79
C GLY A 20 -11.03 -2.85 -0.02
N TYR A 21 -12.06 -2.25 0.59
CA TYR A 21 -12.88 -1.24 -0.08
C TYR A 21 -12.07 0.01 -0.45
N GLN A 22 -11.21 0.48 0.45
CA GLN A 22 -10.31 1.62 0.16
C GLN A 22 -9.37 1.34 -1.01
N LEU A 23 -8.85 0.12 -1.12
CA LEU A 23 -8.00 -0.29 -2.24
C LEU A 23 -8.79 -0.25 -3.56
N VAL A 24 -10.01 -0.80 -3.57
CA VAL A 24 -10.88 -0.78 -4.75
C VAL A 24 -11.15 0.66 -5.20
N ASP A 25 -11.54 1.53 -4.26
CA ASP A 25 -11.79 2.96 -4.54
C ASP A 25 -10.54 3.67 -5.08
N THR A 26 -9.37 3.38 -4.50
CA THR A 26 -8.09 3.96 -4.93
C THR A 26 -7.75 3.56 -6.37
N ILE A 27 -7.90 2.28 -6.71
CA ILE A 27 -7.66 1.78 -8.07
C ILE A 27 -8.66 2.38 -9.06
N ALA A 28 -9.95 2.43 -8.70
CA ALA A 28 -10.98 3.00 -9.55
C ALA A 28 -10.69 4.47 -9.87
N ASN A 29 -10.37 5.29 -8.85
CA ASN A 29 -9.99 6.69 -9.03
C ASN A 29 -8.70 6.87 -9.84
N PHE A 30 -7.73 5.97 -9.68
CA PHE A 30 -6.52 5.98 -10.49
C PHE A 30 -6.83 5.71 -11.97
N LEU A 31 -7.67 4.72 -12.27
CA LEU A 31 -8.05 4.36 -13.64
C LEU A 31 -8.86 5.47 -14.31
N ASP A 32 -9.74 6.14 -13.58
CA ASP A 32 -10.52 7.28 -14.10
C ASP A 32 -9.62 8.45 -14.54
N THR A 33 -8.50 8.66 -13.82
CA THR A 33 -7.55 9.75 -14.07
C THR A 33 -6.31 9.32 -14.84
N ILE A 34 -6.26 8.09 -15.38
CA ILE A 34 -5.02 7.53 -15.95
C ILE A 34 -4.57 8.27 -17.21
N ASN A 35 -5.51 8.74 -18.03
CA ASN A 35 -5.23 9.44 -19.28
C ASN A 35 -4.63 10.83 -19.05
N ASP A 36 -4.83 11.41 -17.86
CA ASP A 36 -4.34 12.74 -17.49
C ASP A 36 -2.93 12.69 -16.89
N LYS A 37 -2.36 11.49 -16.69
CA LYS A 37 -1.06 11.29 -16.05
C LYS A 37 0.02 10.94 -17.09
N PRO A 38 1.28 11.33 -16.83
CA PRO A 38 2.38 10.91 -17.69
C PRO A 38 2.57 9.38 -17.61
N VAL A 39 2.98 8.77 -18.73
CA VAL A 39 3.29 7.32 -18.79
C VAL A 39 4.47 6.95 -17.87
N THR A 40 5.41 7.88 -17.68
CA THR A 40 6.53 7.75 -16.73
C THR A 40 6.89 9.10 -16.13
N THR A 41 7.20 9.11 -14.84
CA THR A 41 7.60 10.31 -14.07
C THR A 41 9.11 10.52 -14.05
N GLY A 42 9.91 9.49 -14.36
CA GLY A 42 11.35 9.60 -14.61
C GLY A 42 12.25 9.67 -13.38
N GLU A 43 11.76 9.34 -12.18
CA GLU A 43 12.59 9.29 -10.97
C GLU A 43 13.68 8.21 -11.07
N THR A 44 14.86 8.55 -10.58
CA THR A 44 15.99 7.61 -10.45
C THR A 44 15.78 6.69 -9.24
N PRO A 45 16.40 5.49 -9.22
CA PRO A 45 16.36 4.60 -8.07
C PRO A 45 16.78 5.27 -6.75
N LYS A 46 17.76 6.18 -6.78
CA LYS A 46 18.21 6.91 -5.58
C LYS A 46 17.14 7.85 -5.03
N GLN A 47 16.36 8.49 -5.90
CA GLN A 47 15.25 9.35 -5.49
C GLN A 47 14.14 8.54 -4.81
N ILE A 48 13.80 7.38 -5.37
CA ILE A 48 12.78 6.49 -4.78
C ILE A 48 13.25 5.93 -3.42
N GLN A 49 14.50 5.49 -3.32
CA GLN A 49 15.07 4.98 -2.07
C GLN A 49 15.07 6.04 -0.95
N ALA A 50 15.38 7.29 -1.28
CA ALA A 50 15.35 8.38 -0.30
C ALA A 50 13.96 8.60 0.30
N VAL A 51 12.88 8.34 -0.45
CA VAL A 51 11.49 8.43 0.03
C VAL A 51 11.10 7.24 0.90
N LEU A 52 11.53 6.02 0.53
CA LEU A 52 11.24 4.80 1.30
C LEU A 52 11.99 4.76 2.64
N GLY A 53 13.12 5.44 2.74
CA GLY A 53 13.97 5.44 3.93
C GLY A 53 14.70 4.11 4.15
N ASN A 54 15.24 3.94 5.35
CA ASN A 54 16.10 2.80 5.71
C ASN A 54 15.47 1.86 6.75
N ALA A 55 14.15 1.90 6.92
CA ALA A 55 13.47 1.03 7.87
C ALA A 55 13.55 -0.44 7.43
N SER A 56 13.90 -1.33 8.35
CA SER A 56 13.77 -2.77 8.11
C SER A 56 12.29 -3.13 8.05
N LEU A 57 11.88 -3.77 6.95
CA LEU A 57 10.53 -4.32 6.84
C LEU A 57 10.43 -5.55 7.77
N PRO A 58 9.33 -5.69 8.52
CA PRO A 58 9.09 -6.83 9.40
C PRO A 58 8.95 -8.16 8.66
#